data_AF-A0A1G1WM08-F1
#
_entry.id   AF-A0A1G1WM08-F1
#
_cell.length_a   1.000
_cell.length_b   1.000
_cell.length_c   1.000
_cell.angle_alpha   90.00
_cell.angle_beta   90.00
_cell.angle_gamma   90.00
#
_symmetry.space_group_name_H-M   'P 1'
#
loop_
_entity.id
_entity.type
_entity.pdbx_description
1 polymer ?
#
loop_
_entity_poly.entity_id
_entity_poly.type
_entity_poly.pdbx_seq_one_letter_code
_entity_poly.pdbx_strand_id
1 'polypeptide(L)'
;MPKSLQQIEDYYISKGLAGEALRQALDKDEEFQTQLKEWREQVRNKYGVTESEENTYYLPKQEDYEILAKVKQLESVELNEHDRELVEVIKAQLLAEWRRPLLEKLEYLLEKYN
;
A
#
# COMPACT_ATOMS: atom_id res chain seq x y z
N MET A 1 9.64 -25.01 -11.07
CA MET A 1 9.11 -24.09 -10.04
C MET A 1 8.60 -22.86 -10.75
N PRO A 2 7.42 -22.33 -10.39
CA PRO A 2 6.95 -21.06 -10.95
C PRO A 2 7.97 -19.96 -10.63
N LYS A 3 8.16 -19.00 -11.56
CA LYS A 3 9.05 -17.86 -11.33
C LYS A 3 8.41 -16.93 -10.32
N SER A 4 9.09 -16.54 -9.25
CA SER A 4 8.57 -15.53 -8.32
C SER A 4 8.22 -14.20 -9.01
N LEU A 5 7.36 -13.38 -8.42
CA LEU A 5 7.02 -12.03 -8.89
C LEU A 5 8.27 -11.21 -9.24
N GLN A 6 9.29 -11.25 -8.38
CA GLN A 6 10.57 -10.58 -8.61
C GLN A 6 11.28 -11.11 -9.86
N GLN A 7 11.29 -12.43 -10.08
CA GLN A 7 11.94 -13.02 -11.26
C GLN A 7 11.23 -12.65 -12.57
N ILE A 8 9.91 -12.44 -12.54
CA ILE A 8 9.15 -11.98 -13.71
C ILE A 8 9.42 -10.50 -13.96
N GLU A 9 9.44 -9.67 -12.91
CA GLU A 9 9.81 -8.25 -13.02
C GLU A 9 11.25 -8.08 -13.54
N ASP A 10 12.21 -8.79 -12.95
CA ASP A 10 13.62 -8.77 -13.35
C ASP A 10 13.82 -9.20 -14.80
N TYR A 11 13.00 -10.13 -15.30
CA TYR A 11 13.00 -10.53 -16.71
C TYR A 11 12.68 -9.33 -17.61
N TYR A 12 11.62 -8.58 -17.35
CA TYR A 12 11.25 -7.41 -18.15
C TYR A 12 12.27 -6.26 -17.99
N ILE A 13 12.79 -6.04 -16.79
CA ILE A 13 13.88 -5.08 -16.55
C ILE A 13 15.13 -5.45 -17.38
N SER A 14 15.49 -6.74 -17.44
CA SER A 14 16.63 -7.21 -18.25
C SER A 14 16.45 -7.00 -19.75
N LYS A 15 15.21 -6.82 -20.22
CA LYS A 15 14.87 -6.45 -21.60
C LYS A 15 14.89 -4.93 -21.84
N GLY A 16 15.26 -4.13 -20.82
CA GLY A 16 15.35 -2.68 -20.89
C GLY A 16 14.01 -1.96 -20.65
N LEU A 17 12.97 -2.66 -20.17
CA LEU A 17 11.71 -2.02 -19.81
C LEU A 17 11.84 -1.33 -18.44
N ALA A 18 11.24 -0.15 -18.34
CA ALA A 18 11.19 0.64 -17.12
C ALA A 18 9.92 1.51 -17.06
N GLY A 19 9.59 2.00 -15.88
CA GLY A 19 8.51 2.97 -15.68
C GLY A 19 7.15 2.46 -16.16
N GLU A 20 6.49 3.23 -17.02
CA GLU A 20 5.17 2.87 -17.56
C GLU A 20 5.22 1.67 -18.50
N ALA A 21 6.29 1.51 -19.28
CA ALA A 21 6.44 0.39 -20.20
C ALA A 21 6.57 -0.95 -19.43
N LEU A 22 7.28 -0.94 -18.29
CA LEU A 22 7.35 -2.09 -17.39
C LEU A 22 5.97 -2.41 -16.79
N ARG A 23 5.25 -1.39 -16.31
CA ARG A 23 3.89 -1.58 -15.76
C ARG A 23 2.95 -2.21 -16.78
N GLN A 24 2.90 -1.69 -18.00
CA GLN A 24 2.05 -2.24 -19.06
C GLN A 24 2.43 -3.68 -19.44
N ALA A 25 3.72 -4.04 -19.37
CA ALA A 25 4.16 -5.40 -19.63
C ALA A 25 3.69 -6.35 -18.53
N LEU A 26 3.86 -5.97 -17.26
CA LEU A 26 3.42 -6.75 -16.11
C LEU A 26 1.89 -6.88 -16.02
N ASP A 27 1.15 -5.84 -16.42
CA ASP A 27 -0.33 -5.86 -16.46
C ASP A 27 -0.88 -6.85 -17.49
N LYS A 28 -0.12 -7.14 -18.56
CA LYS A 28 -0.50 -8.08 -19.62
C LYS A 28 0.04 -9.49 -19.39
N ASP A 29 0.95 -9.68 -18.44
CA ASP A 29 1.56 -10.97 -18.14
C ASP A 29 0.63 -11.79 -17.22
N GLU A 30 -0.02 -12.80 -17.80
CA GLU A 30 -0.98 -13.65 -17.07
C GLU A 30 -0.33 -14.42 -15.90
N GLU A 31 0.94 -14.83 -16.05
CA GLU A 31 1.69 -15.53 -14.99
C GLU A 31 1.94 -14.58 -13.81
N PHE A 32 2.37 -13.35 -14.11
CA PHE A 32 2.56 -12.31 -13.10
C PHE A 32 1.25 -11.97 -12.38
N GLN A 33 0.17 -11.73 -13.11
CA GLN A 33 -1.11 -11.35 -12.52
C GLN A 33 -1.70 -12.46 -11.65
N THR A 34 -1.56 -13.72 -12.07
CA THR A 34 -2.01 -14.87 -11.28
C THR A 34 -1.25 -14.95 -9.97
N GLN A 35 0.08 -14.89 -10.02
CA GLN A 35 0.90 -14.93 -8.81
C GLN A 35 0.68 -13.70 -7.91
N LEU A 36 0.45 -12.53 -8.50
CA LEU A 36 0.19 -11.31 -7.75
C LEU A 36 -1.12 -11.44 -6.98
N LYS A 37 -2.15 -12.01 -7.62
CA LYS A 37 -3.44 -12.29 -6.97
C LYS A 37 -3.29 -13.31 -5.84
N GLU A 38 -2.60 -14.42 -6.07
CA GLU A 38 -2.35 -15.44 -5.04
C GLU A 38 -1.56 -14.86 -3.85
N TRP A 39 -0.52 -14.07 -4.14
CA TRP A 39 0.27 -13.39 -3.11
C TRP A 39 -0.60 -12.42 -2.30
N ARG A 40 -1.40 -11.58 -2.97
CA ARG A 40 -2.34 -10.66 -2.29
C ARG A 40 -3.30 -11.41 -1.39
N GLU A 41 -3.91 -12.49 -1.88
CA GLU A 41 -4.82 -13.32 -1.08
C GLU A 41 -4.13 -13.92 0.16
N GLN A 42 -2.92 -14.44 0.01
CA GLN A 42 -2.14 -14.99 1.13
C GLN A 42 -1.82 -13.92 2.18
N VAL A 43 -1.31 -12.75 1.75
CA VAL A 43 -0.94 -11.65 2.65
C VAL A 43 -2.19 -11.08 3.33
N ARG A 44 -3.27 -10.87 2.58
CA ARG A 44 -4.56 -10.42 3.09
C ARG A 44 -5.09 -11.32 4.19
N ASN A 45 -5.10 -12.64 3.95
CA ASN A 45 -5.55 -13.62 4.93
C ASN A 45 -4.63 -13.66 6.16
N LYS A 46 -3.31 -13.56 5.97
CA LYS A 46 -2.33 -13.53 7.06
C LYS A 46 -2.55 -12.35 8.02
N TYR A 47 -2.89 -11.18 7.48
CA TYR A 47 -3.02 -9.94 8.27
C TYR A 47 -4.48 -9.55 8.59
N GLY A 48 -5.46 -10.35 8.17
CA GLY A 48 -6.88 -10.08 8.44
C GLY A 48 -7.38 -8.80 7.78
N VAL A 49 -6.86 -8.50 6.58
CA VAL A 49 -7.31 -7.37 5.76
C VAL A 49 -8.46 -7.85 4.86
N THR A 50 -9.41 -6.97 4.56
CA THR A 50 -10.56 -7.26 3.68
C THR A 50 -10.36 -6.66 2.29
N GLU A 51 -11.07 -7.18 1.29
CA GLU A 51 -11.05 -6.60 -0.07
C GLU A 51 -11.49 -5.13 -0.11
N SER A 52 -12.45 -4.76 0.74
CA SER A 52 -12.89 -3.37 0.87
C SER A 52 -11.76 -2.46 1.37
N GLU A 53 -10.94 -2.96 2.31
CA GLU A 53 -9.77 -2.24 2.80
C GLU A 53 -8.68 -2.13 1.73
N GLU A 54 -8.45 -3.16 0.91
CA GLU A 54 -7.52 -3.10 -0.24
C GLU A 54 -7.95 -2.07 -1.31
N ASN A 55 -9.24 -1.76 -1.39
CA ASN A 55 -9.75 -0.69 -2.26
C ASN A 55 -9.63 0.71 -1.64
N THR A 56 -9.52 0.79 -0.31
CA THR A 56 -9.43 2.05 0.45
C THR A 56 -7.97 2.49 0.62
N TYR A 57 -7.10 1.52 0.91
CA TYR A 57 -5.71 1.74 1.24
C TYR A 57 -4.78 1.32 0.10
N TYR A 58 -3.68 2.05 -0.06
CA TYR A 58 -2.58 1.70 -0.92
C TYR A 58 -1.61 0.77 -0.19
N LEU A 59 -1.69 -0.54 -0.48
CA LEU A 59 -0.91 -1.59 0.16
C LEU A 59 0.00 -2.33 -0.86
N PRO A 60 1.00 -1.66 -1.45
CA PRO A 60 1.87 -2.27 -2.46
C PRO A 60 2.82 -3.34 -1.88
N LYS A 61 3.14 -3.30 -0.59
CA LYS A 61 4.09 -4.20 0.06
C LYS A 61 3.45 -4.91 1.25
N GLN A 62 4.06 -6.02 1.66
CA GLN A 62 3.59 -6.80 2.81
C GLN A 62 3.61 -5.97 4.10
N GLU A 63 4.60 -5.11 4.27
CA GLU A 63 4.74 -4.23 5.43
C GLU A 63 3.52 -3.29 5.58
N ASP A 64 2.91 -2.87 4.47
CA ASP A 64 1.73 -2.01 4.51
C ASP A 64 0.51 -2.75 5.10
N TYR A 65 0.33 -4.04 4.78
CA TYR A 65 -0.70 -4.88 5.40
C TYR A 65 -0.43 -5.08 6.89
N GLU A 66 0.84 -5.25 7.26
CA GLU A 66 1.24 -5.39 8.65
C GLU A 66 0.95 -4.12 9.46
N ILE A 67 1.26 -2.94 8.91
CA ILE A 67 0.94 -1.65 9.52
C ILE A 67 -0.57 -1.55 9.72
N LEU A 68 -1.37 -1.83 8.68
CA LEU A 68 -2.83 -1.78 8.78
C LEU A 68 -3.38 -2.73 9.86
N ALA A 69 -2.85 -3.95 9.93
CA ALA A 69 -3.25 -4.91 10.96
C ALA A 69 -2.93 -4.42 12.37
N LYS A 70 -1.75 -3.82 12.58
CA LYS A 70 -1.37 -3.22 13.87
C LYS A 70 -2.25 -2.02 14.23
N VAL A 71 -2.56 -1.17 13.25
CA VAL A 71 -3.51 -0.06 13.41
C VAL A 71 -4.87 -0.58 13.90
N LYS A 72 -5.41 -1.63 13.27
CA LYS A 72 -6.70 -2.24 13.68
C LYS A 72 -6.65 -2.79 15.10
N GLN A 73 -5.52 -3.41 15.50
CA GLN A 73 -5.33 -3.87 16.88
C GLN A 73 -5.31 -2.70 17.86
N LEU A 74 -4.61 -1.62 17.54
CA LEU A 74 -4.54 -0.42 18.38
C LEU A 74 -5.89 0.33 18.46
N GLU A 75 -6.67 0.35 17.39
CA GLU A 75 -8.03 0.93 17.38
C GLU A 75 -9.03 0.14 18.23
N SER A 76 -8.72 -1.12 18.56
CA SER A 76 -9.56 -1.96 19.43
C SER A 76 -9.32 -1.77 20.92
N VAL A 77 -8.32 -0.96 21.32
CA VAL A 77 -7.99 -0.68 22.71
C VAL A 77 -8.20 0.79 23.05
N GLU A 78 -8.34 1.10 24.34
CA GLU A 78 -8.46 2.48 24.80
C GLU A 78 -7.08 3.17 24.81
N LEU A 79 -6.81 3.92 23.74
CA LEU A 79 -5.63 4.77 23.64
C LEU A 79 -5.88 6.14 24.28
N ASN A 80 -4.83 6.72 24.87
CA ASN A 80 -4.84 8.14 25.21
C ASN A 80 -4.90 9.01 23.93
N GLU A 81 -5.17 10.29 24.10
CA GLU A 81 -5.36 11.23 22.99
C GLU A 81 -4.14 11.28 22.04
N HIS A 82 -2.93 11.39 22.59
CA HIS A 82 -1.70 11.47 21.78
C HIS A 82 -1.43 10.20 20.98
N ASP A 83 -1.59 9.03 21.59
CA ASP A 83 -1.38 7.75 20.90
C ASP A 83 -2.44 7.54 19.80
N ARG A 84 -3.68 7.98 20.05
CA ARG A 84 -4.75 7.93 19.05
C ARG A 84 -4.45 8.82 17.86
N GLU A 85 -4.04 10.06 18.09
CA GLU A 85 -3.64 10.99 17.03
C GLU A 85 -2.50 10.41 16.19
N LEU A 86 -1.50 9.80 16.84
CA LEU A 86 -0.40 9.15 16.13
C LEU A 86 -0.88 7.98 15.26
N VAL A 87 -1.77 7.13 15.77
CA VAL A 87 -2.35 6.02 15.01
C VAL A 87 -3.16 6.52 13.81
N GLU A 88 -3.94 7.59 13.97
CA GLU A 88 -4.69 8.22 12.88
C GLU A 88 -3.77 8.76 11.78
N VAL A 89 -2.66 9.41 12.18
CA VAL A 89 -1.65 9.90 11.22
C VAL A 89 -1.01 8.75 10.46
N ILE A 90 -0.63 7.66 11.15
CA ILE A 90 -0.05 6.47 10.52
C ILE A 90 -1.04 5.85 9.53
N LYS A 91 -2.31 5.68 9.94
CA LYS A 91 -3.38 5.14 9.09
C LYS A 91 -3.64 6.01 7.88
N ALA A 92 -3.59 7.33 8.02
CA ALA A 92 -3.78 8.26 6.91
C ALA A 92 -2.72 8.10 5.82
N GLN A 93 -1.48 7.73 6.16
CA GLN A 93 -0.42 7.47 5.18
C GLN A 93 -0.69 6.25 4.28
N LEU A 94 -1.59 5.36 4.70
CA LEU A 94 -1.99 4.20 3.92
C LEU A 94 -3.14 4.50 2.95
N LEU A 95 -3.80 5.65 3.01
CA LEU A 95 -4.91 5.96 2.10
C LEU A 95 -4.42 6.06 0.66
N ALA A 96 -5.21 5.62 -0.33
CA ALA A 96 -4.82 5.72 -1.74
C ALA A 96 -4.42 7.15 -2.16
N GLU A 97 -5.14 8.15 -1.65
CA GLU A 97 -4.95 9.57 -1.94
C GLU A 97 -4.29 10.34 -0.78
N TRP A 98 -3.48 9.67 0.05
CA TRP A 98 -2.90 10.26 1.27
C TRP A 98 -2.11 11.55 1.04
N ARG A 99 -1.54 11.74 -0.15
CA ARG A 99 -0.76 12.94 -0.50
C ARG A 99 -1.63 14.20 -0.58
N ARG A 100 -2.86 14.08 -1.05
CA ARG A 100 -3.76 15.21 -1.24
C ARG A 100 -4.06 15.98 0.06
N PRO A 101 -4.55 15.37 1.16
CA PRO A 101 -4.82 16.10 2.39
C PRO A 101 -3.56 16.69 3.02
N LEU A 102 -2.38 16.09 2.80
CA LEU A 102 -1.11 16.68 3.26
C LEU A 102 -0.76 17.94 2.49
N LEU A 103 -0.90 17.92 1.16
CA LEU A 103 -0.66 19.11 0.32
C LEU A 103 -1.60 20.24 0.71
N GLU A 104 -2.90 19.97 0.81
CA GLU A 104 -3.92 20.95 1.24
C GLU A 104 -3.56 21.57 2.60
N LYS A 105 -3.07 20.75 3.56
CA LYS A 105 -2.69 21.25 4.88
C LYS A 105 -1.42 22.09 4.86
N LEU A 106 -0.43 21.69 4.06
CA LEU A 106 0.82 22.44 3.91
C LEU A 106 0.57 23.79 3.23
N GLU A 107 -0.29 23.84 2.21
CA GLU A 107 -0.71 25.08 1.56
C GLU A 107 -1.36 26.04 2.57
N TYR A 108 -2.31 25.56 3.38
CA TYR A 108 -2.91 26.35 4.45
C TYR A 108 -1.86 26.90 5.44
N LEU A 109 -0.87 26.08 5.83
CA LEU A 109 0.18 26.53 6.76
C LEU A 109 1.09 27.58 6.11
N LEU A 110 1.43 27.41 4.82
CA LEU A 110 2.17 28.40 4.07
C LEU A 110 1.41 29.73 3.99
N GLU A 111 0.09 29.70 3.78
CA GLU A 111 -0.75 30.91 3.79
C GLU A 111 -0.83 31.58 5.17
N LYS A 112 -0.81 30.79 6.25
CA LYS A 112 -0.93 31.29 7.63
C LYS A 112 0.34 31.99 8.14
N TYR A 113 1.51 31.51 7.70
CA TYR A 113 2.81 31.96 8.21
C TYR A 113 3.62 32.82 7.21
N ASN A 114 3.14 32.97 5.97
CA ASN A 114 3.60 34.01 5.03
C ASN A 114 2.77 35.29 5.20
#